data_AF-A0A140GRU5-F1
#
_entry.id   AF-A0A140GRU5-F1
#
_cell.length_a   1.000
_cell.length_b   1.000
_cell.length_c   1.000
_cell.angle_alpha   90.00
_cell.angle_beta   90.00
_cell.angle_gamma   90.00
#
_symmetry.space_group_name_H-M   'P 1'
#
loop_
_entity.id
_entity.type
_entity.pdbx_description
1 polymer ?
#
loop_
_entity_poly.entity_id
_entity_poly.type
_entity_poly.pdbx_seq_one_letter_code
_entity_poly.pdbx_strand_id
1 'polypeptide(L)'
;MKLFHISGDISDLNEISFKPRVPLFRAKGENDTIPRVCFSDSILGCLRAIPECDECGLGYKMTKKLNFNTPVLYDVYMLDTSCLGDKEILNPNQLKRLEYVPDANNNNEYWILSEITCSKIFRINITDVIVDEQGNEEILYEKLFT
;
A
#
# COMPACT_ATOMS: atom_id res chain seq x y z
N MET A 1 -9.10 -7.08 -12.43
CA MET A 1 -9.03 -7.25 -10.96
C MET A 1 -8.94 -5.87 -10.33
N LYS A 2 -9.17 -5.75 -9.03
CA LYS A 2 -9.01 -4.47 -8.33
C LYS A 2 -7.71 -4.50 -7.54
N LEU A 3 -6.91 -3.46 -7.71
CA LEU A 3 -5.67 -3.23 -6.99
C LEU A 3 -5.78 -1.93 -6.22
N PHE A 4 -5.15 -1.87 -5.05
CA PHE A 4 -5.17 -0.76 -4.13
C PHE A 4 -3.78 -0.15 -3.97
N HIS A 5 -3.75 1.16 -3.77
CA HIS A 5 -2.57 1.92 -3.42
C HIS A 5 -2.92 2.85 -2.25
N ILE A 6 -2.03 2.92 -1.27
CA ILE A 6 -2.11 3.89 -0.17
C ILE A 6 -1.03 4.94 -0.42
N SER A 7 -1.47 6.19 -0.52
CA SER A 7 -0.56 7.34 -0.56
C SER A 7 -0.54 8.02 0.81
N GLY A 8 0.65 8.45 1.23
CA GLY A 8 0.81 9.36 2.38
C GLY A 8 0.57 10.82 2.03
N ASP A 9 0.34 11.13 0.75
CA ASP A 9 0.12 12.49 0.27
C ASP A 9 -1.37 12.85 0.39
N ILE A 10 -1.69 13.78 1.31
CA ILE A 10 -3.04 14.12 1.77
C ILE A 10 -3.74 15.06 0.76
N SER A 11 -3.74 14.73 -0.52
CA SER A 11 -4.35 15.58 -1.55
C SER A 11 -5.86 15.33 -1.69
N ASP A 12 -6.65 16.41 -1.72
CA ASP A 12 -8.11 16.39 -1.95
C ASP A 12 -8.47 16.23 -3.44
N LEU A 13 -7.82 15.28 -4.12
CA LEU A 13 -8.10 14.98 -5.52
C LEU A 13 -8.84 13.65 -5.65
N ASN A 14 -9.99 13.67 -6.34
CA ASN A 14 -10.81 12.47 -6.62
C ASN A 14 -10.12 11.51 -7.59
N GLU A 15 -9.22 12.02 -8.43
CA GLU A 15 -8.37 11.24 -9.31
C GLU A 15 -6.94 11.73 -9.19
N ILE A 16 -6.00 10.80 -9.22
CA ILE A 16 -4.58 11.12 -9.16
C ILE A 16 -3.83 10.28 -10.19
N SER A 17 -2.88 10.93 -10.88
CA SER A 17 -1.94 10.24 -11.75
C SER A 17 -0.68 9.90 -10.95
N PHE A 18 -0.30 8.63 -10.90
CA PHE A 18 0.97 8.21 -10.33
C PHE A 18 1.95 7.87 -11.44
N LYS A 19 3.15 8.46 -11.33
CA LYS A 19 4.28 8.13 -12.18
C LYS A 19 5.20 7.15 -11.47
N PRO A 20 5.69 6.10 -12.16
CA PRO A 20 6.70 5.19 -11.62
C PRO A 20 7.92 5.96 -11.10
N ARG A 21 8.35 5.62 -9.88
CA ARG A 21 9.54 6.19 -9.24
C ARG A 21 10.34 5.10 -8.56
N VAL A 22 11.65 5.28 -8.40
CA VAL A 22 12.42 4.42 -7.49
C VAL A 22 11.99 4.78 -6.07
N PRO A 23 11.49 3.83 -5.26
CA PRO A 23 11.10 4.12 -3.88
C PRO A 23 12.28 4.68 -3.07
N LEU A 24 12.03 5.80 -2.37
CA LEU A 24 13.01 6.44 -1.49
C LEU A 24 13.29 5.58 -0.26
N PHE A 25 12.21 5.03 0.31
CA PHE A 25 12.27 4.07 1.40
C PHE A 25 11.92 2.69 0.84
N ARG A 26 12.66 1.66 1.26
CA ARG A 26 12.60 0.30 0.73
C ARG A 26 13.13 -0.70 1.75
N ALA A 27 12.69 -1.95 1.68
CA ALA A 27 13.22 -3.00 2.54
C ALA A 27 14.70 -3.27 2.23
N LYS A 28 15.45 -3.78 3.21
CA LYS A 28 16.87 -4.12 3.00
C LYS A 28 16.98 -5.23 1.96
N GLY A 29 17.67 -4.94 0.86
CA GLY A 29 17.84 -5.87 -0.26
C GLY A 29 16.74 -5.79 -1.32
N GLU A 30 15.76 -4.89 -1.15
CA GLU A 30 14.81 -4.57 -2.20
C GLU A 30 15.48 -3.79 -3.34
N ASN A 31 15.02 -4.02 -4.57
CA ASN A 31 15.54 -3.39 -5.77
C ASN A 31 15.47 -1.86 -5.68
N ASP A 32 16.57 -1.22 -6.09
CA ASP A 32 16.71 0.22 -6.01
C ASP A 32 16.99 0.90 -7.34
N THR A 33 16.69 0.21 -8.44
CA THR A 33 16.99 0.68 -9.79
C THR A 33 15.77 0.78 -10.69
N ILE A 34 14.68 0.08 -10.39
CA ILE A 34 13.49 -0.01 -11.24
C ILE A 34 12.41 0.96 -10.73
N PRO A 35 12.05 2.01 -11.50
CA PRO A 35 10.93 2.87 -11.17
C PRO A 35 9.60 2.13 -11.26
N ARG A 36 8.72 2.34 -10.27
CA ARG A 36 7.46 1.59 -10.11
C ARG A 36 6.41 2.36 -9.33
N VAL A 37 5.15 1.97 -9.52
CA VAL A 37 4.05 2.27 -8.60
C VAL A 37 3.61 0.96 -7.96
N CYS A 38 3.65 0.90 -6.63
CA CYS A 38 3.36 -0.30 -5.86
C CYS A 38 1.86 -0.38 -5.53
N PHE A 39 1.27 -1.54 -5.77
CA PHE A 39 -0.12 -1.86 -5.46
C PHE A 39 -0.21 -3.18 -4.69
N SER A 40 -1.35 -3.43 -4.05
CA SER A 40 -1.71 -4.75 -3.50
C SER A 40 -3.16 -5.07 -3.82
N ASP A 41 -3.57 -6.33 -3.74
CA ASP A 41 -4.98 -6.72 -3.85
C ASP A 41 -5.77 -6.53 -2.54
N SER A 42 -5.12 -6.00 -1.50
CA SER A 42 -5.76 -5.65 -0.23
C SER A 42 -5.18 -4.37 0.40
N ILE A 43 -6.00 -3.64 1.16
CA ILE A 43 -5.56 -2.47 1.95
C ILE A 43 -4.50 -2.88 2.97
N LEU A 44 -4.67 -4.03 3.61
CA LEU A 44 -3.71 -4.57 4.57
C LEU A 44 -2.34 -4.78 3.93
N GLY A 45 -2.30 -5.37 2.72
CA GLY A 45 -1.05 -5.54 1.97
C GLY A 45 -0.38 -4.21 1.63
N CYS A 46 -1.16 -3.16 1.31
CA CYS A 46 -0.61 -1.82 1.14
C CYS A 46 0.01 -1.26 2.42
N LEU A 47 -0.64 -1.44 3.58
CA LEU A 47 -0.12 -0.93 4.86
C LEU A 47 1.17 -1.62 5.29
N ARG A 48 1.28 -2.94 5.06
CA ARG A 48 2.51 -3.71 5.34
C ARG A 48 3.69 -3.31 4.45
N ALA A 49 3.42 -2.75 3.28
CA ALA A 49 4.44 -2.32 2.33
C ALA A 49 5.00 -0.92 2.65
N ILE A 50 4.48 -0.22 3.66
CA ILE A 50 5.01 1.08 4.08
C ILE A 50 6.34 0.84 4.81
N PRO A 51 7.48 1.36 4.32
CA PRO A 51 8.78 1.15 4.95
C PRO A 51 8.83 1.77 6.35
N GLU A 52 9.60 1.16 7.25
CA GLU A 52 9.64 1.44 8.71
C GLU A 52 8.35 1.05 9.47
N CYS A 53 7.32 0.59 8.75
CA CYS A 53 6.08 0.05 9.29
C CYS A 53 6.18 -1.49 9.29
N ASP A 54 7.18 -2.04 10.01
CA ASP A 54 7.40 -3.49 10.14
C ASP A 54 6.16 -4.21 10.72
N GLU A 55 5.22 -3.43 11.27
CA GLU A 55 3.92 -3.84 11.77
C GLU A 55 2.80 -3.04 11.09
N CYS A 56 1.69 -3.69 10.73
CA CYS A 56 0.51 -3.00 10.21
C CYS A 56 0.06 -1.90 11.18
N GLY A 57 -0.18 -0.71 10.64
CA GLY A 57 -0.72 0.39 11.43
C GLY A 57 0.23 0.87 12.52
N LEU A 58 1.56 0.88 12.29
CA LEU A 58 2.52 1.48 13.22
C LEU A 58 2.09 2.88 13.65
N GLY A 59 1.56 3.70 12.73
CA GLY A 59 0.97 5.00 13.07
C GLY A 59 -0.09 4.89 14.18
N TYR A 60 -1.01 3.93 14.07
CA TYR A 60 -2.04 3.65 15.07
C TYR A 60 -1.46 3.07 16.38
N LYS A 61 -0.56 2.08 16.28
CA LYS A 61 0.10 1.49 17.45
C LYS A 61 0.90 2.54 18.22
N MET A 62 1.54 3.48 17.52
CA MET A 62 2.28 4.60 18.10
C MET A 62 1.37 5.63 18.76
N THR A 63 0.27 6.04 18.12
CA THR A 63 -0.69 6.96 18.75
C THR A 63 -1.30 6.36 20.02
N LYS A 64 -1.65 5.06 20.01
CA LYS A 64 -2.09 4.34 21.21
C LYS A 64 -1.01 4.26 22.28
N LYS A 65 0.21 3.82 21.95
CA LYS A 65 1.31 3.70 22.91
C LYS A 65 1.68 5.03 23.57
N LEU A 66 1.58 6.13 22.83
CA LEU A 66 1.90 7.47 23.30
C LEU A 66 0.69 8.22 23.88
N ASN A 67 -0.48 7.58 23.99
CA ASN A 67 -1.73 8.19 24.43
C ASN A 67 -2.13 9.46 23.64
N PHE A 68 -1.74 9.52 22.36
CA PHE A 68 -2.22 10.56 21.45
C PHE A 68 -3.59 10.18 20.90
N ASN A 69 -4.57 11.07 21.06
CA ASN A 69 -5.89 10.92 20.46
C ASN A 69 -5.92 11.52 19.04
N THR A 70 -4.96 11.14 18.20
CA THR A 70 -4.82 11.64 16.83
C THR A 70 -5.27 10.57 15.83
N PRO A 71 -6.22 10.88 14.93
CA PRO A 71 -6.63 9.98 13.86
C PRO A 71 -5.44 9.60 12.96
N VAL A 72 -5.42 8.35 12.50
CA VAL A 72 -4.39 7.84 11.58
C VAL A 72 -5.05 7.61 10.23
N LEU A 73 -4.89 8.59 9.35
CA LEU A 73 -5.65 8.70 8.11
C LEU A 73 -4.82 8.25 6.91
N TYR A 74 -5.44 7.47 6.02
CA TYR A 74 -4.86 7.07 4.75
C TYR A 74 -5.87 7.27 3.62
N ASP A 75 -5.41 7.80 2.48
CA ASP A 75 -6.19 7.83 1.26
C ASP A 75 -6.01 6.52 0.48
N VAL A 76 -7.14 5.88 0.16
CA VAL A 76 -7.17 4.61 -0.56
C VAL A 76 -7.55 4.85 -2.01
N TYR A 77 -6.59 4.59 -2.89
CA TYR A 77 -6.73 4.66 -4.33
C TYR A 77 -6.95 3.26 -4.89
N MET A 78 -7.80 3.15 -5.90
CA MET A 78 -8.05 1.88 -6.59
C MET A 78 -7.78 2.02 -8.08
N LEU A 79 -7.25 0.93 -8.61
CA LEU A 79 -7.06 0.69 -10.01
C LEU A 79 -7.85 -0.56 -10.43
N ASP A 80 -8.71 -0.42 -11.42
CA ASP A 80 -9.27 -1.57 -12.13
C ASP A 80 -8.29 -1.99 -13.23
N THR A 81 -7.67 -3.16 -13.10
CA THR A 81 -6.65 -3.59 -14.07
C THR A 81 -7.18 -3.79 -15.48
N SER A 82 -8.51 -3.85 -15.68
CA SER A 82 -9.08 -3.90 -17.03
C SER A 82 -8.81 -2.62 -17.84
N CYS A 83 -8.52 -1.48 -17.18
CA CYS A 83 -8.18 -0.22 -17.85
C CYS A 83 -6.71 -0.11 -18.28
N LEU A 84 -5.88 -1.12 -17.98
CA LEU A 84 -4.43 -1.03 -18.15
C LEU A 84 -3.94 -1.32 -19.56
N GLY A 85 -4.74 -1.95 -20.42
CA GLY A 85 -4.31 -2.30 -21.79
C GLY A 85 -2.98 -3.06 -21.80
N ASP A 86 -2.01 -2.59 -22.59
CA ASP A 86 -0.68 -3.19 -22.74
C ASP A 86 0.35 -2.72 -21.68
N LYS A 87 -0.09 -2.02 -20.62
CA LYS A 87 0.81 -1.55 -19.56
C LYS A 87 1.48 -2.74 -18.84
N GLU A 88 2.77 -2.59 -18.56
CA GLU A 88 3.55 -3.63 -17.89
C GLU A 88 3.22 -3.70 -16.40
N ILE A 89 2.58 -4.80 -16.01
CA ILE A 89 2.26 -5.16 -14.63
C ILE A 89 3.10 -6.37 -14.26
N LEU A 90 3.91 -6.24 -13.22
CA LEU A 90 4.58 -7.37 -12.59
C LEU A 90 3.75 -7.82 -11.40
N ASN A 91 3.24 -9.04 -11.47
CA ASN A 91 2.50 -9.67 -10.39
C ASN A 91 3.45 -10.26 -9.32
N PRO A 92 2.95 -10.62 -8.13
CA PRO A 92 3.77 -11.15 -7.03
C PRO A 92 4.65 -12.33 -7.44
N ASN A 93 4.15 -13.23 -8.29
CA ASN A 93 4.89 -14.39 -8.77
C ASN A 93 6.03 -14.00 -9.73
N GLN A 94 5.86 -12.95 -10.54
CA GLN A 94 6.91 -12.40 -11.40
C GLN A 94 7.98 -11.70 -10.55
N LEU A 95 7.58 -10.86 -9.60
CA LEU A 95 8.50 -10.16 -8.69
C LEU A 95 9.38 -11.13 -7.90
N LYS A 96 8.78 -12.22 -7.39
CA LYS A 96 9.49 -13.30 -6.69
C LYS A 96 10.62 -13.91 -7.51
N ARG A 97 10.39 -14.15 -8.81
CA ARG A 97 11.39 -14.78 -9.69
C ARG A 97 12.55 -13.86 -10.03
N LEU A 98 12.40 -12.56 -9.83
CA LEU A 98 13.42 -11.58 -10.14
C LEU A 98 14.36 -11.29 -8.96
N GLU A 99 14.18 -11.95 -7.81
CA GLU A 99 14.93 -11.74 -6.54
C GLU A 99 14.97 -10.29 -6.04
N TYR A 100 14.12 -9.42 -6.59
CA TYR A 100 14.15 -7.98 -6.36
C TYR A 100 13.43 -7.54 -5.08
N VAL A 101 12.65 -8.41 -4.41
CA VAL A 101 11.76 -8.03 -3.29
C VAL A 101 11.57 -9.23 -2.35
N PRO A 102 12.39 -9.36 -1.28
CA PRO A 102 12.25 -10.44 -0.30
C PRO A 102 10.88 -10.47 0.41
N ASP A 103 10.23 -9.31 0.50
CA ASP A 103 9.01 -8.98 1.22
C ASP A 103 7.72 -9.02 0.37
N ALA A 104 7.83 -9.15 -0.96
CA ALA A 104 6.67 -9.24 -1.86
C ALA A 104 5.74 -10.43 -1.52
N ASN A 105 6.29 -11.47 -0.90
CA ASN A 105 5.57 -12.67 -0.49
C ASN A 105 4.59 -12.40 0.69
N ASN A 106 4.87 -11.40 1.54
CA ASN A 106 4.03 -11.08 2.70
C ASN A 106 2.92 -10.06 2.36
N ASN A 107 3.13 -9.26 1.31
CA ASN A 107 2.31 -8.09 1.00
C ASN A 107 1.48 -8.23 -0.28
N ASN A 108 1.69 -9.33 -1.01
CA ASN A 108 1.05 -9.62 -2.29
C ASN A 108 1.14 -8.44 -3.26
N GLU A 109 2.38 -7.97 -3.46
CA GLU A 109 2.67 -6.72 -4.14
C GLU A 109 2.64 -6.85 -5.68
N TYR A 110 2.12 -5.81 -6.32
CA TYR A 110 2.11 -5.64 -7.77
C TYR A 110 2.89 -4.37 -8.13
N TRP A 111 3.73 -4.45 -9.15
CA TRP A 111 4.42 -3.28 -9.70
C TRP A 111 3.83 -2.89 -11.04
N ILE A 112 3.55 -1.59 -11.18
CA ILE A 112 3.21 -1.01 -12.48
C ILE A 112 4.35 -0.10 -12.91
N LEU A 113 4.88 -0.38 -14.10
CA LEU A 113 6.10 0.28 -14.62
C LEU A 113 5.79 1.46 -15.56
N SER A 114 4.52 1.82 -15.69
CA SER A 114 4.03 2.93 -16.50
C SER A 114 3.15 3.88 -15.69
N GLU A 115 2.98 5.12 -16.17
CA GLU A 115 2.05 6.08 -15.58
C GLU A 115 0.61 5.53 -15.56
N ILE A 116 -0.07 5.71 -14.44
CA ILE A 116 -1.45 5.25 -14.23
C ILE A 116 -2.29 6.35 -13.59
N THR A 117 -3.58 6.32 -13.87
CA THR A 117 -4.58 7.14 -13.18
C THR A 117 -5.40 6.23 -12.30
N CYS A 118 -5.51 6.59 -11.03
CA CYS A 118 -6.37 5.90 -10.07
C CYS A 118 -7.55 6.76 -9.69
N SER A 119 -8.66 6.09 -9.36
CA SER A 119 -9.77 6.73 -8.65
C SER A 119 -9.49 6.65 -7.16
N LYS A 120 -9.53 7.79 -6.46
CA LYS A 120 -9.65 7.80 -5.00
C LYS A 120 -11.02 7.23 -4.68
N ILE A 121 -11.09 6.21 -3.81
CA ILE A 121 -12.40 5.67 -3.41
C ILE A 121 -12.85 6.32 -2.10
N PHE A 122 -11.99 6.30 -1.09
CA PHE A 122 -12.32 6.80 0.25
C PHE A 122 -11.04 7.05 1.05
N ARG A 123 -11.21 7.79 2.14
CA ARG A 123 -10.21 7.89 3.20
C ARG A 123 -10.54 6.85 4.27
N ILE A 124 -9.54 6.28 4.92
CA ILE A 124 -9.74 5.40 6.09
C ILE A 124 -9.12 6.02 7.34
N ASN A 125 -9.74 5.78 8.47
CA ASN A 125 -9.14 5.95 9.80
C ASN A 125 -8.96 4.58 10.44
N ILE A 126 -7.73 4.20 10.76
CA ILE A 126 -7.48 2.94 11.46
C ILE A 126 -7.97 3.08 12.91
N THR A 127 -8.87 2.18 13.32
CA THR A 127 -9.49 2.20 14.65
C THR A 127 -8.96 1.10 15.56
N ASP A 128 -8.45 0.00 14.99
CA ASP A 128 -7.80 -1.07 15.74
C ASP A 128 -6.87 -1.93 14.86
N VAL A 129 -5.96 -2.66 15.50
CA VAL A 129 -5.16 -3.72 14.88
C VAL A 129 -5.25 -4.96 15.77
N ILE A 130 -5.92 -5.99 15.28
CA ILE A 130 -6.07 -7.27 15.97
C ILE A 130 -4.94 -8.18 15.50
N VAL A 131 -4.33 -8.92 16.43
CA VAL A 131 -3.34 -9.96 16.13
C VAL A 131 -3.86 -11.26 16.73
N ASP A 132 -4.01 -12.29 15.90
CA ASP A 132 -4.43 -13.61 16.37
C ASP A 132 -3.29 -14.38 17.06
N GLU A 133 -3.61 -15.54 17.64
CA GLU A 133 -2.63 -16.38 18.35
C GLU A 133 -1.51 -16.91 17.44
N GLN A 134 -1.70 -16.87 16.12
CA GLN A 134 -0.71 -17.27 15.12
C GLN A 134 0.12 -16.08 14.61
N GLY A 135 -0.16 -14.85 15.09
CA GLY A 135 0.54 -13.64 14.67
C GLY A 135 -0.03 -13.00 13.40
N ASN A 136 -1.18 -13.43 12.90
CA ASN A 136 -1.82 -12.79 11.75
C ASN A 136 -2.48 -11.49 12.19
N GLU A 137 -2.19 -10.42 11.45
CA GLU A 137 -2.78 -9.10 11.71
C GLU A 137 -4.06 -8.90 10.88
N GLU A 138 -5.07 -8.30 11.51
CA GLU A 138 -6.27 -7.74 10.89
C GLU A 138 -6.38 -6.26 11.28
N ILE A 139 -6.73 -5.40 10.32
CA ILE A 139 -6.99 -3.98 10.57
C ILE A 139 -8.49 -3.73 10.70
N LEU A 140 -8.88 -3.01 11.74
CA LEU A 140 -10.19 -2.38 11.80
C LEU A 140 -10.06 -0.92 11.37
N TYR A 141 -10.96 -0.48 10.51
CA TYR A 141 -10.95 0.90 10.03
C TYR A 141 -12.36 1.41 9.75
N GLU A 142 -12.53 2.72 9.93
CA GLU A 142 -13.70 3.45 9.50
C GLU A 142 -13.45 4.04 8.12
N LYS A 143 -14.41 3.87 7.20
CA LYS A 143 -14.39 4.57 5.92
C LYS A 143 -14.94 5.97 6.11
N LEU A 144 -14.15 6.95 5.73
CA LEU A 144 -14.49 8.35 5.69
C LEU A 144 -14.76 8.72 4.23
N PHE A 145 -15.93 9.30 3.97
CA PHE A 145 -16.25 9.87 2.67
C PHE A 145 -15.58 11.24 2.59
N THR A 146 -14.74 11.44 1.57
CA THR A 146 -14.20 12.74 1.16
C THR A 146 -14.77 13.09 -0.18
#